data_AF-U7V0L3-F1
#
_entry.id   AF-U7V0L3-F1
#
_cell.length_a   1.000
_cell.length_b   1.000
_cell.length_c   1.000
_cell.angle_alpha   90.00
_cell.angle_beta   90.00
_cell.angle_gamma   90.00
#
_symmetry.space_group_name_H-M   'P 1'
#
loop_
_entity.id
_entity.type
_entity.pdbx_description
1 polymer ?
#
loop_
_entity_poly.entity_id
_entity_poly.type
_entity_poly.pdbx_seq_one_letter_code
_entity_poly.pdbx_strand_id
1 'polypeptide(L)'
;MKYLEGTGRYKKVSSIQNASGNGLDIVALRLDGKYDIFEVKSSKRGNFRLSERQQKGGKCFAEQVLMKDVKKGGYFMKGLDGKETPIGPKEAQEIFNNIDKTETVFVDMNSKFRATRITFGLW
;
A
#
# COMPACT_ATOMS: atom_id res chain seq x y z
N MET A 1 2.22 7.60 -3.88
CA MET A 1 1.08 8.31 -3.25
C MET A 1 0.67 9.56 -4.03
N LYS A 2 1.50 10.61 -4.18
CA LYS A 2 1.14 11.85 -4.92
C LYS A 2 0.58 11.61 -6.34
N TYR A 3 1.19 10.68 -7.09
CA TYR A 3 0.68 10.27 -8.40
C TYR A 3 -0.79 9.80 -8.34
N LEU A 4 -1.11 8.94 -7.38
CA LEU A 4 -2.47 8.39 -7.22
C LEU A 4 -3.47 9.45 -6.76
N GLU A 5 -3.10 10.31 -5.81
CA GLU A 5 -3.94 11.42 -5.36
C GLU A 5 -4.27 12.38 -6.53
N GLY A 6 -3.29 12.69 -7.37
CA GLY A 6 -3.47 13.54 -8.55
C GLY A 6 -4.34 12.95 -9.66
N THR A 7 -4.72 11.67 -9.60
CA THR A 7 -5.61 11.05 -10.60
C THR A 7 -7.08 11.47 -10.46
N GLY A 8 -7.47 12.04 -9.30
CA GLY A 8 -8.87 12.34 -8.99
C GLY A 8 -9.76 11.11 -8.72
N ARG A 9 -9.20 9.89 -8.71
CA ARG A 9 -9.96 8.65 -8.49
C ARG A 9 -10.12 8.27 -7.00
N TYR A 10 -9.31 8.86 -6.14
CA TYR A 10 -9.20 8.48 -4.73
C TYR A 10 -9.51 9.66 -3.82
N LYS A 11 -10.35 9.42 -2.80
CA LYS A 11 -10.64 10.37 -1.72
C LYS A 11 -9.45 10.54 -0.79
N LYS A 12 -8.73 9.44 -0.54
CA LYS A 12 -7.62 9.39 0.42
C LYS A 12 -6.61 8.33 -0.01
N VAL A 13 -5.33 8.64 0.14
CA VAL A 13 -4.22 7.72 -0.11
C VAL A 13 -3.30 7.73 1.11
N SER A 14 -3.01 6.55 1.66
CA SER A 14 -2.17 6.39 2.85
C SER A 14 -1.36 5.11 2.80
N SER A 15 -0.27 5.00 3.55
CA SER A 15 0.30 3.68 3.91
C SER A 15 -0.36 3.15 5.17
N ILE A 16 -0.29 1.83 5.39
CA ILE A 16 -0.62 1.20 6.67
C ILE A 16 0.59 0.40 7.11
N GLN A 17 1.37 0.95 8.04
CA GLN A 17 2.67 0.39 8.42
C GLN A 17 2.89 0.49 9.92
N ASN A 18 3.75 -0.38 10.44
CA ASN A 18 4.29 -0.24 11.80
C ASN A 18 5.51 0.69 11.83
N ALA A 19 6.05 0.94 13.02
CA ALA A 19 7.22 1.82 13.22
C ALA A 19 8.49 1.38 12.47
N SER A 20 8.57 0.11 12.06
CA SER A 20 9.68 -0.42 11.26
C SER A 20 9.42 -0.35 9.76
N GLY A 21 8.33 0.30 9.32
CA GLY A 21 7.95 0.42 7.91
C GLY A 21 7.34 -0.86 7.30
N ASN A 22 7.02 -1.86 8.12
CA ASN A 22 6.40 -3.09 7.62
C ASN A 22 4.88 -2.94 7.55
N GLY A 23 4.27 -3.35 6.43
CA GLY A 23 2.82 -3.31 6.23
C GLY A 23 2.46 -3.19 4.76
N LEU A 24 1.41 -2.41 4.48
CA LEU A 24 0.94 -2.10 3.13
C LEU A 24 1.49 -0.75 2.69
N ASP A 25 2.19 -0.73 1.56
CA ASP A 25 2.85 0.47 1.05
C ASP A 25 1.85 1.57 0.70
N ILE A 26 0.76 1.22 0.01
CA ILE A 26 -0.31 2.15 -0.31
C ILE A 26 -1.67 1.45 -0.20
N VAL A 27 -2.58 2.13 0.48
CA VAL A 27 -4.01 1.84 0.60
C VAL A 27 -4.76 3.08 0.16
N ALA A 28 -5.56 2.97 -0.90
CA ALA A 28 -6.23 4.09 -1.55
C ALA A 28 -7.76 3.91 -1.50
N LEU A 29 -8.44 4.83 -0.81
CA LEU A 29 -9.89 4.89 -0.72
C LEU A 29 -10.47 5.56 -1.96
N ARG A 30 -11.27 4.83 -2.72
CA ARG A 30 -11.96 5.30 -3.93
C ARG A 30 -13.15 6.18 -3.62
N LEU A 31 -13.64 6.88 -4.64
CA LEU A 31 -14.85 7.71 -4.55
C LEU A 31 -16.11 6.91 -4.12
N ASP A 32 -16.18 5.63 -4.51
CA ASP A 32 -17.29 4.69 -4.25
C ASP A 32 -17.18 3.94 -2.91
N GLY A 33 -16.15 4.22 -2.10
CA GLY A 33 -15.94 3.56 -0.81
C GLY A 33 -15.15 2.24 -0.87
N LYS A 34 -14.72 1.81 -2.05
CA LYS A 34 -13.81 0.66 -2.20
C LYS A 34 -12.36 1.04 -1.95
N TYR A 35 -11.53 0.04 -1.66
CA TYR A 35 -10.10 0.20 -1.45
C TYR A 35 -9.31 -0.52 -2.54
N ASP A 36 -8.32 0.19 -3.08
CA ASP A 36 -7.27 -0.42 -3.90
C ASP A 36 -5.97 -0.44 -3.08
N ILE A 37 -5.23 -1.55 -3.14
CA ILE A 37 -3.94 -1.72 -2.46
C ILE A 37 -2.83 -1.79 -3.52
N PHE A 38 -1.74 -1.07 -3.26
CA PHE A 38 -0.57 -1.09 -4.13
C PHE A 38 0.68 -1.43 -3.33
N GLU A 39 1.35 -2.51 -3.72
CA GLU A 39 2.70 -2.84 -3.28
C GLU A 39 3.71 -2.14 -4.19
N VAL A 40 4.63 -1.34 -3.64
CA VAL A 40 5.50 -0.48 -4.44
C VAL A 40 6.92 -1.01 -4.45
N LYS A 41 7.45 -1.28 -5.66
CA LYS A 41 8.84 -1.71 -5.88
C LYS A 41 9.57 -0.70 -6.75
N SER A 42 10.62 -0.07 -6.23
CA SER A 42 11.44 0.93 -6.93
C SER A 42 12.90 0.53 -7.17
N SER A 43 13.40 0.55 -8.42
CA SER A 43 14.75 0.07 -8.76
C SER A 43 15.41 0.98 -9.78
N LYS A 44 16.74 1.06 -9.72
CA LYS A 44 17.58 1.68 -10.76
C LYS A 44 17.91 0.73 -11.92
N ARG A 45 17.73 -0.58 -11.73
CA ARG A 45 18.22 -1.65 -12.62
C ARG A 45 17.18 -2.74 -12.92
N GLY A 46 15.91 -2.55 -12.54
CA GLY A 46 14.81 -3.48 -12.82
C GLY A 46 14.72 -4.77 -11.98
N ASN A 47 15.74 -5.12 -11.19
CA ASN A 47 15.70 -6.36 -10.38
C ASN A 47 15.13 -6.14 -8.98
N PHE A 48 14.13 -6.95 -8.60
CA PHE A 48 13.52 -6.99 -7.28
C PHE A 48 13.23 -8.40 -6.83
N ARG A 49 13.28 -8.65 -5.52
CA ARG A 49 12.83 -9.88 -4.90
C ARG A 49 11.78 -9.55 -3.84
N LEU A 50 10.60 -10.17 -3.95
CA LEU A 50 9.56 -10.09 -2.93
C LEU A 50 9.95 -10.93 -1.70
N SER A 51 9.64 -10.47 -0.49
CA SER A 51 9.69 -11.33 0.69
C SER A 51 8.71 -12.50 0.54
N GLU A 52 8.95 -13.61 1.23
CA GLU A 52 8.02 -14.77 1.21
C GLU A 52 6.58 -14.38 1.57
N ARG A 53 6.40 -13.36 2.43
CA ARG A 53 5.08 -12.85 2.78
C ARG A 53 4.42 -12.09 1.62
N GLN A 54 5.18 -11.24 0.92
CA GLN A 54 4.68 -10.51 -0.25
C GLN A 54 4.45 -11.42 -1.46
N GLN A 55 5.18 -12.54 -1.56
CA GLN A 55 4.96 -13.56 -2.60
C GLN A 55 3.60 -14.24 -2.49
N LYS A 56 2.95 -14.21 -1.31
CA LYS A 56 1.58 -14.71 -1.16
C LYS A 56 0.55 -13.87 -1.92
N GLY A 57 0.93 -12.68 -2.38
CA GLY A 57 0.14 -11.89 -3.30
C GLY A 57 -1.04 -11.18 -2.66
N GLY A 58 -1.41 -10.07 -3.30
CA GLY A 58 -2.67 -9.35 -3.17
C GLY A 58 -3.41 -9.45 -1.84
N LYS A 59 -4.61 -10.03 -1.90
CA LYS A 59 -5.55 -10.08 -0.76
C LYS A 59 -5.04 -10.93 0.40
N CYS A 60 -4.21 -11.96 0.15
CA CYS A 60 -3.66 -12.80 1.21
C CYS A 60 -2.64 -12.04 2.09
N PHE A 61 -1.80 -11.22 1.47
CA PHE A 61 -0.90 -10.36 2.25
C PHE A 61 -1.66 -9.26 3.00
N ALA A 62 -2.66 -8.65 2.34
CA ALA A 62 -3.55 -7.69 2.98
C ALA A 62 -4.28 -8.28 4.19
N GLU A 63 -4.77 -9.53 4.10
CA GLU A 63 -5.36 -10.24 5.22
C GLU A 63 -4.36 -10.39 6.37
N GLN A 64 -3.11 -10.79 6.09
CA GLN A 64 -2.11 -10.95 7.13
C GLN A 64 -1.85 -9.63 7.88
N VAL A 65 -1.72 -8.52 7.16
CA VAL A 65 -1.50 -7.21 7.78
C VAL A 65 -2.75 -6.75 8.53
N LEU A 66 -3.89 -6.62 7.84
CA LEU A 66 -5.10 -5.98 8.36
C LEU A 66 -5.82 -6.84 9.41
N MET A 67 -5.80 -8.17 9.25
CA MET A 67 -6.60 -9.08 10.09
C MET A 67 -5.80 -9.73 11.21
N LYS A 68 -4.48 -9.87 11.06
CA LYS A 68 -3.62 -10.56 12.04
C LYS A 68 -2.65 -9.61 12.72
N ASP A 69 -1.96 -8.76 11.98
CA ASP A 69 -0.90 -7.93 12.55
C ASP A 69 -1.44 -6.65 13.21
N VAL A 70 -2.41 -5.95 12.61
CA VAL A 70 -3.05 -4.78 13.25
C VAL A 70 -3.66 -5.13 14.61
N LYS A 71 -4.19 -6.35 14.77
CA LYS A 71 -4.73 -6.82 16.07
C LYS A 71 -3.69 -6.86 17.19
N LYS A 72 -2.41 -6.98 16.86
CA LYS A 72 -1.29 -6.96 17.81
C LYS A 72 -0.89 -5.52 18.21
N GLY A 73 -1.45 -4.51 17.54
CA GLY A 73 -1.15 -3.10 17.75
C GLY A 73 0.12 -2.62 17.04
N GLY A 74 0.41 -1.32 17.18
CA GLY A 74 1.62 -0.69 16.65
C GLY A 74 1.61 -0.39 15.14
N TYR A 75 0.43 -0.36 14.52
CA TYR A 75 0.23 0.04 13.13
C TYR A 75 -0.45 1.40 13.05
N PHE A 76 -0.10 2.16 12.00
CA PHE A 76 -0.60 3.51 11.77
C PHE A 76 -0.91 3.69 10.29
N MET A 77 -1.93 4.48 10.01
CA MET A 77 -2.11 5.10 8.69
C MET A 77 -1.25 6.35 8.59
N LYS A 78 -0.54 6.51 7.47
CA LYS A 78 0.24 7.71 7.18
C LYS A 78 -0.12 8.28 5.82
N GLY A 79 -0.66 9.50 5.82
CA GLY A 79 -0.99 10.25 4.61
C GLY A 79 0.20 11.01 4.03
N LEU A 80 -0.05 11.81 3.00
CA LEU A 80 0.96 12.68 2.38
C LEU A 80 1.39 13.86 3.27
N ASP A 81 0.58 14.21 4.27
CA ASP A 81 0.92 15.16 5.33
C ASP A 81 1.97 14.60 6.32
N GLY A 82 2.28 13.31 6.22
CA GLY A 82 3.22 12.62 7.09
C GLY A 82 2.67 12.35 8.50
N LYS A 83 1.41 12.68 8.78
CA LYS A 83 0.79 12.46 10.08
C LYS A 83 0.43 10.99 10.24
N GLU A 84 0.86 10.41 11.35
CA GLU A 84 0.55 9.04 11.73
C GLU A 84 -0.71 9.01 12.59
N THR A 85 -1.68 8.19 12.18
CA THR A 85 -2.92 7.94 12.92
C THR A 85 -2.99 6.45 13.24
N PRO A 86 -3.08 6.04 14.53
CA PRO A 86 -3.23 4.63 14.89
C PRO A 86 -4.42 3.99 14.18
N ILE A 87 -4.24 2.79 13.63
CA ILE A 87 -5.34 2.01 13.05
C ILE A 87 -5.78 0.92 14.02
N GLY A 88 -7.09 0.84 14.25
CA GLY A 88 -7.70 -0.18 15.10
C GLY A 88 -8.18 -1.42 14.32
N PRO A 89 -8.46 -2.54 15.01
CA PRO A 89 -8.96 -3.76 14.36
C PRO A 89 -10.26 -3.58 13.57
N LYS A 90 -11.17 -2.73 14.03
CA LYS A 90 -12.46 -2.47 13.35
C LYS A 90 -12.26 -1.78 12.00
N GLU A 91 -11.42 -0.74 11.97
CA GLU A 91 -11.10 -0.01 10.74
C GLU A 91 -10.31 -0.89 9.76
N ALA A 92 -9.34 -1.66 10.25
CA ALA A 92 -8.61 -2.60 9.40
C ALA A 92 -9.51 -3.69 8.78
N GLN A 93 -10.49 -4.18 9.54
CA GLN A 93 -11.52 -5.09 9.04
C GLN A 93 -12.39 -4.44 7.95
N GLU A 94 -12.81 -3.19 8.15
CA GLU A 94 -13.60 -2.44 7.16
C GLU A 94 -12.85 -2.26 5.84
N ILE A 95 -11.57 -1.88 5.92
CA ILE A 95 -10.70 -1.79 4.75
C ILE A 95 -10.64 -3.14 4.05
N PHE A 96 -10.33 -4.22 4.79
CA PHE A 96 -10.18 -5.56 4.23
C PHE A 96 -11.45 -6.04 3.50
N ASN A 97 -12.62 -5.82 4.09
CA ASN A 97 -13.91 -6.21 3.53
C ASN A 97 -14.25 -5.44 2.25
N ASN A 98 -13.65 -4.26 2.05
CA ASN A 98 -13.92 -3.37 0.93
C ASN A 98 -12.77 -3.28 -0.09
N ILE A 99 -11.77 -4.16 -0.01
CA ILE A 99 -10.73 -4.27 -1.05
C ILE A 99 -11.38 -4.72 -2.37
N ASP A 100 -11.21 -3.92 -3.42
CA ASP A 100 -11.58 -4.27 -4.80
C ASP A 100 -10.36 -4.78 -5.57
N LYS A 101 -9.23 -4.07 -5.49
CA LYS A 101 -8.02 -4.40 -6.25
C LYS A 101 -6.77 -4.45 -5.39
N THR A 102 -5.86 -5.30 -5.82
CA THR A 102 -4.50 -5.37 -5.29
C THR A 102 -3.52 -5.47 -6.45
N GLU A 103 -2.59 -4.53 -6.53
CA GLU A 103 -1.64 -4.42 -7.64
C GLU A 103 -0.21 -4.27 -7.13
N THR A 104 0.75 -4.70 -7.94
CA THR A 104 2.15 -4.35 -7.77
C THR A 104 2.47 -3.17 -8.67
N VAL A 105 3.13 -2.16 -8.12
CA VAL A 105 3.58 -0.97 -8.83
C VAL A 105 5.09 -1.03 -8.94
N PHE A 106 5.58 -1.07 -10.17
CA PHE A 106 7.01 -0.97 -10.45
C PHE A 106 7.35 0.48 -10.83
N VAL A 107 8.36 1.01 -10.15
CA VAL A 107 8.87 2.36 -10.37
C VAL A 107 10.32 2.26 -10.85
N ASP A 108 10.52 2.52 -12.14
CA ASP A 108 11.86 2.67 -12.69
C ASP A 108 12.42 4.03 -12.26
N MET A 109 13.61 4.00 -11.66
CA MET A 109 14.30 5.21 -11.20
C MET A 109 15.56 5.46 -12.01
N ASN A 110 15.81 6.72 -12.35
CA ASN A 110 17.11 7.11 -12.90
C ASN A 110 18.21 7.16 -11.81
N SER A 111 19.43 7.48 -12.22
CA SER A 111 20.60 7.59 -11.32
C SER A 111 20.39 8.61 -10.19
N LYS A 112 19.53 9.62 -10.40
CA LYS A 112 19.17 10.69 -9.44
C LYS A 112 17.93 10.36 -8.59
N PHE A 113 17.49 9.10 -8.53
CA PHE A 113 16.31 8.66 -7.77
C PHE A 113 14.99 9.36 -8.17
N ARG A 114 14.88 9.75 -9.44
CA ARG A 114 13.62 10.27 -9.98
C ARG A 114 12.93 9.16 -10.75
N ALA A 115 11.63 9.00 -10.52
CA ALA A 115 10.79 8.08 -11.29
C ALA A 115 10.80 8.49 -12.77
N THR A 116 11.13 7.56 -13.65
CA THR A 116 11.09 7.73 -15.11
C THR A 116 9.94 6.97 -15.73
N ARG A 117 9.51 5.88 -15.10
CA ARG A 117 8.38 5.07 -15.55
C ARG A 117 7.68 4.45 -14.33
N ILE A 118 6.35 4.39 -14.39
CA ILE A 118 5.50 3.69 -13.43
C ILE A 118 4.68 2.69 -14.23
N THR A 119 4.73 1.41 -13.84
CA THR A 119 3.90 0.35 -14.42
C THR A 119 3.13 -0.38 -13.32
N PHE A 120 1.95 -0.85 -13.69
CA PHE A 120 1.05 -1.59 -12.82
C PHE A 120 0.97 -3.03 -13.31
N GLY A 121 1.03 -3.97 -12.38
CA GLY A 121 0.90 -5.40 -12.63
C GLY A 121 -0.02 -6.03 -11.61
N LEU A 122 -0.57 -7.20 -11.96
CA LEU A 122 -1.28 -8.03 -11.00
C LEU A 122 -0.31 -8.46 -9.89
N TRP A 123 -0.80 -8.46 -8.66
CA TRP A 123 -0.07 -8.96 -7.50
C TRP A 123 -0.50 -10.37 -7.15
#